data_AF-E1IA17-F1
#
_entry.id   AF-E1IA17-F1
#
_cell.length_a   1.000
_cell.length_b   1.000
_cell.length_c   1.000
_cell.angle_alpha   90.00
_cell.angle_beta   90.00
_cell.angle_gamma   90.00
#
_symmetry.space_group_name_H-M   'P 1'
#
loop_
_entity.id
_entity.type
_entity.pdbx_description
1 polymer ?
#
loop_
_entity_poly.entity_id
_entity_poly.type
_entity_poly.pdbx_seq_one_letter_code
_entity_poly.pdbx_strand_id
1 'polypeptide(L)'
;MAIELDDLIDEIEDALADGRRMLFIGRLLVDEERILDILDRMRVAIPEEQKRARRIIQEQERLIAEAEARVKQVLEERGLLEAINTERTRLLQQAEHEAAQVRAGADEYARQVLEELDDRLTKLVTSVRNGLSTLGSDGGLKHA
;
A
#
# COMPACT_ATOMS: atom_id res chain seq x y z
N MET A 1 -0.02 -47.50 0.85
CA MET A 1 0.46 -47.29 2.22
C MET A 1 1.94 -46.96 2.07
N ALA A 2 2.34 -45.70 2.25
CA ALA A 2 3.75 -45.37 2.20
C ALA A 2 4.37 -45.94 3.48
N ILE A 3 5.25 -46.93 3.34
CA ILE A 3 6.02 -47.41 4.48
C ILE A 3 7.00 -46.27 4.81
N GLU A 4 6.93 -45.73 6.01
CA GLU A 4 7.81 -44.65 6.43
C GLU A 4 9.19 -45.24 6.74
N LEU A 5 10.24 -44.45 6.53
CA LEU A 5 11.61 -44.91 6.80
C LEU A 5 11.75 -45.35 8.26
N ASP A 6 11.04 -44.68 9.17
CA ASP A 6 11.00 -44.99 10.59
C ASP A 6 10.40 -46.39 10.84
N ASP A 7 9.34 -46.78 10.11
CA ASP A 7 8.75 -48.13 10.21
C ASP A 7 9.75 -49.23 9.81
N LEU A 8 10.58 -48.98 8.80
CA LEU A 8 11.61 -49.95 8.36
C LEU A 8 12.78 -50.03 9.34
N ILE A 9 13.10 -48.93 10.01
CA ILE A 9 14.09 -48.90 11.08
C ILE A 9 13.55 -49.69 12.28
N ASP A 10 12.30 -49.48 12.69
CA ASP A 10 11.68 -50.24 13.77
C ASP A 10 11.64 -51.74 13.43
N GLU A 11 11.32 -52.11 12.18
CA GLU A 11 11.30 -53.51 11.75
C GLU A 11 12.69 -54.16 11.77
N ILE A 12 13.76 -53.41 11.44
CA ILE A 12 15.14 -53.90 11.53
C ILE A 12 15.58 -54.03 12.99
N GLU A 13 15.19 -53.08 13.84
CA GLU A 13 15.48 -53.11 15.27
C GLU A 13 14.82 -54.32 15.95
N ASP A 14 13.56 -54.59 15.63
CA ASP A 14 12.82 -55.76 16.11
C ASP A 14 13.46 -57.06 15.62
N ALA A 15 13.82 -57.14 14.33
CA ALA A 15 14.48 -58.32 13.76
C ALA A 15 15.85 -58.60 14.41
N LEU A 16 16.56 -57.57 14.83
CA LEU A 16 17.81 -57.68 15.59
C LEU A 16 17.56 -58.03 17.07
N ALA A 17 16.50 -57.52 17.68
CA ALA A 17 16.15 -57.80 19.07
C ALA A 17 15.68 -59.26 19.28
N ASP A 18 14.94 -59.80 18.32
CA ASP A 18 14.49 -61.20 18.29
C ASP A 18 15.62 -62.20 18.05
N GLY A 19 16.78 -61.72 17.59
CA GLY A 19 17.95 -62.54 17.27
C GLY A 19 18.50 -63.31 18.49
N ARG A 20 18.86 -64.57 18.29
CA ARG A 20 19.42 -65.39 19.37
C ARG A 20 20.89 -65.05 19.58
N ARG A 21 21.25 -64.53 20.75
CA ARG A 21 22.67 -64.36 21.11
C ARG A 21 23.35 -65.71 21.28
N MET A 22 24.48 -65.90 20.60
CA MET A 22 25.31 -67.08 20.83
C MET A 22 26.09 -66.92 22.15
N LEU A 23 26.09 -67.98 22.96
CA LEU A 23 26.95 -68.06 24.13
C LEU A 23 28.40 -68.29 23.65
N PHE A 24 29.37 -67.67 24.33
CA PHE A 24 30.82 -67.72 24.05
C PHE A 24 31.34 -66.95 22.84
N ILE A 25 30.53 -66.77 21.80
CA ILE A 25 30.89 -65.97 20.63
C ILE A 25 29.97 -64.75 20.66
N GLY A 26 30.49 -63.54 20.84
CA GLY A 26 29.71 -62.29 20.94
C GLY A 26 28.99 -61.88 19.64
N ARG A 27 28.33 -62.83 18.97
CA ARG A 27 27.60 -62.72 17.72
C ARG A 27 26.12 -62.97 17.96
N LEU A 28 25.30 -62.34 17.12
CA LEU A 28 23.86 -62.48 17.10
C LEU A 28 23.46 -63.35 15.90
N LEU A 29 22.68 -64.41 16.14
CA LEU A 29 22.07 -65.19 15.06
C LEU A 29 20.79 -64.47 14.63
N VAL A 30 20.73 -64.09 13.36
CA VAL A 30 19.61 -63.35 12.75
C VAL A 30 19.13 -64.06 11.49
N ASP A 31 17.87 -63.82 11.15
CA ASP A 31 17.28 -64.26 9.88
C ASP A 31 17.81 -63.38 8.76
N GLU A 32 18.69 -63.94 7.94
CA GLU A 32 19.32 -63.24 6.82
C GLU A 32 18.29 -62.80 5.77
N GLU A 33 17.28 -63.61 5.48
CA GLU A 33 16.27 -63.31 4.46
C GLU A 33 15.39 -62.12 4.90
N ARG A 34 14.99 -62.10 6.18
CA ARG A 34 14.24 -60.99 6.77
C ARG A 34 15.05 -59.68 6.78
N ILE A 35 16.33 -59.72 7.17
CA ILE A 35 17.19 -58.53 7.23
C ILE A 35 17.48 -57.98 5.84
N LEU A 36 17.75 -58.86 4.86
CA LEU A 36 18.02 -58.44 3.48
C LEU A 36 16.79 -57.78 2.84
N ASP A 37 15.59 -58.31 3.08
CA ASP A 37 14.35 -57.70 2.56
C ASP A 37 14.10 -56.30 3.15
N ILE A 38 14.33 -56.11 4.45
CA ILE A 38 14.23 -54.78 5.09
C ILE A 38 15.27 -53.81 4.51
N LEU A 39 16.52 -54.25 4.32
CA LEU A 39 17.58 -53.44 3.71
C LEU A 39 17.26 -53.04 2.27
N ASP A 40 16.71 -53.94 1.46
CA ASP A 40 16.31 -53.65 0.09
C ASP A 40 15.14 -52.64 0.04
N ARG A 41 14.17 -52.77 0.96
CA ARG A 41 13.10 -51.77 1.14
C ARG A 41 13.65 -50.41 1.56
N MET A 42 14.58 -50.36 2.52
CA MET A 42 15.25 -49.12 2.95
C MET A 42 16.04 -48.47 1.81
N ARG A 43 16.71 -49.27 0.98
CA ARG A 43 17.48 -48.79 -0.18
C ARG A 43 16.62 -48.05 -1.20
N VAL A 44 15.33 -48.40 -1.30
CA VAL A 44 14.37 -47.70 -2.16
C VAL A 44 13.73 -46.51 -1.42
N ALA A 45 13.42 -46.64 -0.13
CA ALA A 45 12.73 -45.63 0.65
C ALA A 45 13.60 -44.39 0.96
N ILE A 46 14.85 -44.58 1.38
CA ILE A 46 15.75 -43.48 1.79
C ILE A 46 15.95 -42.44 0.68
N PRO A 47 16.28 -42.81 -0.57
CA PRO A 47 16.46 -41.83 -1.64
C PRO A 47 15.17 -41.07 -1.98
N GLU A 48 14.02 -41.73 -1.90
CA GLU A 48 12.74 -41.09 -2.15
C GLU A 48 12.39 -40.10 -1.04
N GLU A 49 12.63 -40.45 0.22
CA GLU A 49 12.42 -39.54 1.36
C GLU A 49 13.36 -38.33 1.30
N GLN A 50 14.63 -38.54 0.94
CA GLN A 50 15.54 -37.43 0.67
C GLN A 50 15.08 -36.52 -0.46
N LYS A 51 14.56 -37.08 -1.57
CA LYS A 51 14.01 -36.28 -2.66
C LYS A 51 12.79 -35.48 -2.21
N ARG A 52 11.91 -36.07 -1.40
CA ARG A 52 10.74 -35.36 -0.83
C ARG A 52 11.19 -34.22 0.06
N ALA A 53 12.08 -34.47 1.01
CA ALA A 53 12.63 -33.44 1.88
C ALA A 53 13.25 -32.28 1.08
N ARG A 54 14.07 -32.58 0.06
CA ARG A 54 14.64 -31.56 -0.83
C ARG A 54 13.58 -30.76 -1.58
N ARG A 55 12.52 -31.41 -2.09
CA ARG A 55 11.41 -30.71 -2.76
C ARG A 55 10.67 -29.79 -1.80
N ILE A 56 10.42 -30.23 -0.57
CA ILE A 56 9.75 -29.42 0.45
C ILE A 56 10.60 -28.19 0.77
N ILE A 57 11.91 -28.35 0.96
CA ILE A 57 12.83 -27.24 1.21
C ILE A 57 12.83 -26.25 0.04
N GLN A 58 12.95 -26.74 -1.20
CA GLN A 58 12.92 -25.90 -2.40
C GLN A 58 11.60 -25.14 -2.53
N GLU A 59 10.48 -25.79 -2.24
CA GLU A 59 9.17 -25.16 -2.28
C GLU A 59 9.01 -24.12 -1.18
N GLN A 60 9.53 -24.40 0.03
CA GLN A 60 9.56 -23.44 1.12
C GLN A 60 10.38 -22.20 0.75
N GLU A 61 11.57 -22.38 0.19
CA GLU A 61 12.42 -21.28 -0.29
C GLU A 61 11.70 -20.45 -1.36
N ARG A 62 11.02 -21.10 -2.31
CA ARG A 62 10.22 -20.43 -3.33
C ARG A 62 9.10 -19.58 -2.72
N LEU A 63 8.34 -20.15 -1.78
CA LEU A 63 7.23 -19.45 -1.12
C LEU A 63 7.71 -18.25 -0.31
N ILE A 64 8.85 -18.37 0.37
CA ILE A 64 9.45 -17.25 1.12
C ILE A 64 9.85 -16.13 0.14
N ALA A 65 10.53 -16.46 -0.95
CA ALA A 65 10.94 -15.48 -1.95
C ALA A 65 9.73 -14.75 -2.58
N GLU A 66 8.65 -15.48 -2.87
CA GLU A 66 7.40 -14.89 -3.37
C GLU A 66 6.73 -13.96 -2.33
N ALA A 67 6.72 -14.36 -1.06
CA ALA A 67 6.18 -13.55 0.02
C ALA A 67 6.99 -12.26 0.21
N GLU A 68 8.33 -12.34 0.20
CA GLU A 68 9.22 -11.18 0.30
C GLU A 68 9.04 -10.20 -0.87
N ALA A 69 8.96 -10.71 -2.10
CA ALA A 69 8.69 -9.90 -3.29
C ALA A 69 7.35 -9.17 -3.18
N ARG A 70 6.31 -9.85 -2.70
CA ARG A 70 4.98 -9.26 -2.51
C ARG A 70 4.96 -8.21 -1.40
N VAL A 71 5.66 -8.43 -0.29
CA VAL A 71 5.80 -7.44 0.78
C VAL A 71 6.50 -6.18 0.25
N LYS A 72 7.59 -6.35 -0.50
CA LYS A 72 8.32 -5.23 -1.11
C LYS A 72 7.43 -4.42 -2.05
N GLN A 73 6.70 -5.09 -2.94
CA GLN A 73 5.77 -4.42 -3.86
C GLN A 73 4.71 -3.61 -3.10
N VAL A 74 4.09 -4.19 -2.07
CA VAL A 74 3.06 -3.50 -1.28
C VAL A 74 3.64 -2.29 -0.54
N LEU A 75 4.86 -2.38 -0.02
CA LEU A 75 5.53 -1.25 0.64
C LEU A 75 5.87 -0.13 -0.34
N GLU A 76 6.35 -0.46 -1.55
CA GLU A 76 6.60 0.51 -2.61
C GLU A 76 5.30 1.21 -3.06
N GLU A 77 4.24 0.44 -3.28
CA GLU A 77 2.91 0.98 -3.61
C GLU A 77 2.35 1.89 -2.50
N ARG A 78 2.51 1.50 -1.23
CA ARG A 78 2.10 2.33 -0.09
C ARG A 78 2.90 3.63 -0.01
N GLY A 79 4.22 3.56 -0.17
CA GLY A 79 5.08 4.75 -0.19
C GLY A 79 4.71 5.70 -1.32
N LEU A 80 4.40 5.16 -2.51
CA LEU A 80 3.91 5.94 -3.64
C LEU A 80 2.55 6.60 -3.35
N LEU A 81 1.60 5.85 -2.77
CA LEU A 81 0.28 6.39 -2.40
C LEU A 81 0.39 7.50 -1.34
N GLU A 82 1.26 7.34 -0.35
CA GLU A 82 1.52 8.37 0.66
C GLU A 82 2.08 9.63 0.03
N ALA A 83 3.10 9.51 -0.83
CA ALA A 83 3.67 10.64 -1.57
C ALA A 83 2.63 11.36 -2.45
N ILE A 84 1.77 10.61 -3.16
CA ILE A 84 0.67 11.17 -3.96
C ILE A 84 -0.31 11.94 -3.08
N ASN A 85 -0.67 11.40 -1.91
CA ASN A 85 -1.62 12.06 -1.01
C ASN A 85 -1.03 13.34 -0.41
N THR A 86 0.24 13.33 -0.01
CA THR A 86 0.94 14.53 0.48
C THR A 86 0.95 15.62 -0.60
N GLU A 87 1.32 15.26 -1.84
CA GLU A 87 1.36 16.23 -2.94
C GLU A 87 -0.04 16.73 -3.32
N ARG A 88 -1.05 15.85 -3.30
CA ARG A 88 -2.46 16.25 -3.50
C ARG A 88 -2.88 17.30 -2.46
N THR A 89 -2.60 17.07 -1.19
CA THR A 89 -2.94 18.03 -0.12
C THR A 89 -2.23 19.35 -0.31
N ARG A 90 -0.94 19.33 -0.69
CA ARG A 90 -0.16 20.54 -0.99
C ARG A 90 -0.80 21.34 -2.14
N LEU A 91 -1.17 20.67 -3.22
CA LEU A 91 -1.82 21.29 -4.39
C LEU A 91 -3.18 21.88 -4.06
N LEU A 92 -3.99 21.18 -3.25
CA LEU A 92 -5.29 21.69 -2.81
C LEU A 92 -5.15 22.95 -1.96
N GLN A 93 -4.24 22.95 -0.98
CA GLN A 93 -3.97 24.13 -0.16
C GLN A 93 -3.47 25.31 -0.99
N GLN A 94 -2.61 25.05 -1.97
CA GLN A 94 -2.14 26.08 -2.89
C GLN A 94 -3.29 26.66 -3.73
N ALA A 95 -4.14 25.81 -4.30
CA ALA A 95 -5.30 26.23 -5.09
C ALA A 95 -6.30 27.03 -4.26
N GLU A 96 -6.56 26.63 -3.02
CA GLU A 96 -7.42 27.38 -2.09
C GLU A 96 -6.84 28.75 -1.77
N HIS A 97 -5.53 28.83 -1.54
CA HIS A 97 -4.84 30.10 -1.28
C HIS A 97 -4.91 31.04 -2.49
N GLU A 98 -4.61 30.53 -3.69
CA GLU A 98 -4.70 31.28 -4.94
C GLU A 98 -6.12 31.76 -5.20
N ALA A 99 -7.13 30.90 -5.00
CA ALA A 99 -8.53 31.27 -5.15
C ALA A 99 -8.96 32.37 -4.15
N ALA A 100 -8.47 32.31 -2.91
CA ALA A 100 -8.73 33.33 -1.91
C ALA A 100 -8.08 34.68 -2.31
N GLN A 101 -6.85 34.66 -2.82
CA GLN A 101 -6.17 35.86 -3.31
C GLN A 101 -6.90 36.48 -4.52
N VAL A 102 -7.31 35.66 -5.49
CA VAL A 102 -8.07 36.12 -6.65
C VAL A 102 -9.39 36.75 -6.23
N ARG A 103 -10.12 36.12 -5.30
CA ARG A 103 -11.38 36.67 -4.78
C ARG A 103 -11.16 38.02 -4.08
N ALA A 104 -10.17 38.10 -3.19
CA ALA A 104 -9.85 39.34 -2.50
C ALA A 104 -9.46 40.46 -3.48
N GLY A 105 -8.66 40.14 -4.51
CA GLY A 105 -8.29 41.09 -5.55
C GLY A 105 -9.48 41.55 -6.39
N ALA A 106 -10.41 40.64 -6.72
CA ALA A 106 -11.63 40.97 -7.44
C ALA A 106 -12.57 41.86 -6.62
N ASP A 107 -12.74 41.56 -5.32
CA ASP A 107 -13.56 42.36 -4.41
C ASP A 107 -12.99 43.78 -4.25
N GLU A 108 -11.67 43.89 -4.10
CA GLU A 108 -10.97 45.17 -4.02
C GLU A 108 -11.10 45.97 -5.32
N TYR A 109 -10.95 45.32 -6.47
CA TYR A 109 -11.15 45.96 -7.77
C TYR A 109 -12.60 46.45 -7.94
N ALA A 110 -13.59 45.63 -7.58
CA ALA A 110 -14.99 46.02 -7.65
C ALA A 110 -15.29 47.22 -6.75
N ARG A 111 -14.72 47.26 -5.54
CA ARG A 111 -14.83 48.41 -4.63
C ARG A 111 -14.29 49.69 -5.28
N GLN A 112 -13.09 49.65 -5.85
CA GLN A 112 -12.49 50.81 -6.51
C GLN A 112 -13.35 51.34 -7.68
N VAL A 113 -13.89 50.43 -8.50
CA VAL A 113 -14.78 50.80 -9.61
C VAL A 113 -16.07 51.44 -9.10
N LEU A 114 -16.66 50.92 -8.02
CA LEU A 114 -17.87 51.47 -7.42
C LEU A 114 -17.63 52.84 -6.78
N GLU A 115 -16.50 53.04 -6.10
CA GLU A 115 -16.11 54.34 -5.54
C GLU A 115 -15.91 55.39 -6.64
N GLU A 116 -15.25 55.04 -7.74
CA GLU A 116 -15.09 55.94 -8.88
C GLU A 116 -16.44 56.31 -9.52
N LEU A 117 -17.36 55.34 -9.61
CA LEU A 117 -18.70 55.59 -10.13
C LEU A 117 -19.49 56.53 -9.22
N ASP A 118 -19.43 56.36 -7.90
CA ASP A 118 -20.10 57.21 -6.92
C ASP A 118 -19.60 58.67 -7.02
N ASP A 119 -18.30 58.86 -7.12
CA ASP A 119 -17.66 60.17 -7.31
C ASP A 119 -18.17 60.88 -8.58
N ARG A 120 -18.28 60.12 -9.69
CA ARG A 120 -18.80 60.63 -10.96
C ARG A 120 -20.27 61.01 -10.86
N LEU A 121 -21.09 60.17 -10.24
CA LEU A 121 -22.52 60.44 -10.03
C LEU A 121 -22.74 61.68 -9.14
N THR A 122 -21.95 61.84 -8.07
CA THR A 122 -22.02 63.00 -7.19
C THR A 122 -21.73 64.31 -7.93
N LYS A 123 -20.74 64.32 -8.83
CA LYS A 123 -20.44 65.49 -9.69
C LYS A 123 -21.59 65.79 -10.65
N LEU A 124 -22.18 64.76 -11.25
CA LEU A 124 -23.33 64.90 -12.16
C LEU A 124 -24.56 65.47 -11.43
N VAL A 125 -24.92 64.91 -10.27
CA VAL A 125 -26.05 65.39 -9.45
C VAL A 125 -25.83 66.84 -9.03
N THR A 126 -24.62 67.20 -8.59
CA THR A 126 -24.28 68.58 -8.24
C THR A 126 -24.44 69.52 -9.43
N SER A 127 -24.01 69.10 -10.62
CA SER A 127 -24.15 69.90 -11.85
C SER A 127 -25.62 70.11 -12.22
N VAL A 128 -26.46 69.08 -12.11
CA VAL A 128 -27.92 69.18 -12.34
C VAL A 128 -28.56 70.13 -11.33
N ARG A 129 -28.22 70.01 -10.03
CA ARG A 129 -28.73 70.91 -8.98
C ARG A 129 -28.35 72.37 -9.23
N ASN A 130 -27.10 72.61 -9.61
CA ASN A 130 -26.63 73.96 -9.95
C ASN A 130 -27.42 74.54 -11.14
N GLY A 131 -27.65 73.74 -12.19
CA GLY A 131 -28.46 74.14 -13.35
C GLY A 131 -29.93 74.44 -13.02
N LEU A 132 -30.55 73.67 -12.12
CA LEU A 132 -31.90 73.94 -11.64
C LEU A 132 -31.97 75.22 -10.79
N SER A 133 -30.97 75.46 -9.94
CA SER A 133 -30.89 76.65 -9.10
C SER A 133 -30.80 77.92 -9.93
N THR A 134 -29.99 77.94 -11.00
CA THR A 134 -29.86 79.10 -11.89
C THR A 134 -31.16 79.41 -12.63
N LEU A 135 -31.86 78.38 -13.13
CA LEU A 135 -33.18 78.56 -13.76
C LEU A 135 -34.24 79.06 -12.78
N GLY A 136 -34.22 78.58 -11.53
CA GLY A 136 -35.13 79.02 -10.47
C GLY A 136 -34.90 80.47 -10.03
N SER A 137 -33.64 80.94 -10.01
CA SER A 137 -33.31 82.33 -9.66
C SER A 137 -33.65 83.34 -10.77
N ASP A 138 -33.62 82.92 -12.04
CA ASP A 138 -33.88 83.79 -13.19
C ASP A 138 -35.39 84.00 -13.47
N GLY A 139 -36.24 83.12 -12.93
CA GLY A 139 -37.71 83.23 -13.01
C GLY A 139 -38.34 84.24 -12.04
N GLY A 140 -37.59 84.78 -11.07
CA GLY A 140 -38.11 85.69 -10.03
C GLY A 140 -38.10 87.19 -10.36
N LEU A 141 -37.49 87.61 -11.48
CA LEU A 141 -37.23 89.02 -11.78
C LEU A 141 -38.06 89.62 -12.93
N LYS A 142 -39.11 88.94 -13.42
CA LYS A 142 -39.93 89.43 -14.55
C LYS A 142 -41.36 89.86 -14.24
N HIS A 143 -41.72 90.06 -12.97
CA HIS A 143 -43.01 90.66 -12.59
C HIS A 143 -42.83 91.84 -11.62
N ALA A 144 -42.52 93.02 -12.16
CA ALA A 144 -42.80 94.32 -11.56
C ALA A 144 -42.85 95.39 -12.67
#